data_AF-A0A1Q6R3C5-F1
#
_entry.id   AF-A0A1Q6R3C5-F1
#
_cell.length_a   1.000
_cell.length_b   1.000
_cell.length_c   1.000
_cell.angle_alpha   90.00
_cell.angle_beta   90.00
_cell.angle_gamma   90.00
#
_symmetry.space_group_name_H-M   'P 1'
#
loop_
_entity.id
_entity.type
_entity.pdbx_description
1 polymer ?
#
loop_
_entity_poly.entity_id
_entity_poly.type
_entity_poly.pdbx_seq_one_letter_code
_entity_poly.pdbx_strand_id
1 'polypeptide(L)' 'MNCHANKSIECTVQQCANHCEGENYCSLDRILVGTHEACPTVDQCTDCMSFRKK' A
#
# COMPACT_ATOMS: atom_id res chain seq x y z
N MET A 1 -18.09 -8.11 5.14
CA MET A 1 -16.64 -8.10 5.37
C MET A 1 -16.31 -6.85 6.17
N ASN A 2 -15.96 -6.99 7.45
CA ASN A 2 -15.41 -5.87 8.22
C ASN A 2 -13.95 -5.72 7.81
N CYS A 3 -13.72 -5.07 6.68
CA CYS A 3 -12.40 -4.58 6.37
C CYS A 3 -12.14 -3.33 7.23
N HIS A 4 -11.06 -3.34 8.00
CA HIS A 4 -10.61 -2.16 8.74
C HIS A 4 -9.91 -1.21 7.77
N ALA A 5 -10.56 -0.13 7.35
CA ALA A 5 -9.91 0.88 6.50
C ALA A 5 -8.92 1.71 7.33
N ASN A 6 -7.61 1.47 7.14
CA ASN A 6 -6.59 2.30 7.78
C ASN A 6 -6.49 3.64 7.05
N LYS A 7 -7.11 4.68 7.63
CA LYS A 7 -7.14 6.04 7.08
C LYS A 7 -5.76 6.73 6.99
N SER A 8 -4.72 6.14 7.59
CA SER A 8 -3.34 6.59 7.44
C SER A 8 -2.62 5.96 6.25
N ILE A 9 -3.22 4.98 5.58
CA ILE A 9 -2.64 4.30 4.42
C ILE A 9 -3.68 4.28 3.30
N GLU A 10 -3.72 5.37 2.51
CA GLU A 10 -4.53 5.42 1.30
C GLU A 10 -4.01 4.40 0.28
N CYS A 11 -4.93 3.66 -0.33
CA CYS A 11 -4.60 2.69 -1.37
C CYS A 11 -5.77 2.62 -2.35
N THR A 12 -5.54 3.09 -3.57
CA THR A 12 -6.52 3.05 -4.66
C THR A 12 -6.35 1.83 -5.57
N VAL A 13 -5.29 1.04 -5.35
CA VAL A 13 -4.95 -0.13 -6.17
C VAL A 13 -5.90 -1.28 -5.85
N GLN A 14 -6.92 -1.45 -6.69
CA GLN A 14 -7.98 -2.45 -6.51
C GLN A 14 -7.45 -3.90 -6.52
N GLN A 15 -6.32 -4.15 -7.18
CA GLN A 15 -5.64 -5.45 -7.22
C GLN A 15 -4.75 -5.71 -6.00
N CYS A 16 -4.64 -4.78 -5.05
CA CYS A 16 -3.90 -5.01 -3.82
C CYS A 16 -4.67 -5.96 -2.91
N ALA A 17 -4.07 -7.08 -2.50
CA ALA A 17 -4.65 -8.07 -1.60
C ALA A 17 -4.99 -7.51 -0.22
N ASN A 18 -4.39 -6.38 0.15
CA ASN A 18 -4.67 -5.66 1.38
C ASN A 18 -5.60 -4.46 1.17
N HIS A 19 -6.13 -4.24 -0.05
CA HIS A 19 -7.07 -3.16 -0.33
C HIS A 19 -8.36 -3.38 0.45
N CYS A 20 -8.85 -2.32 1.07
CA CYS A 20 -10.12 -2.33 1.74
C CYS A 20 -11.25 -2.18 0.72
N GLU A 21 -11.82 -3.27 0.23
CA GLU A 21 -12.72 -3.27 -0.94
C GLU A 21 -13.92 -2.28 -0.88
N GLY A 22 -14.29 -1.80 0.32
CA GLY A 22 -15.32 -0.77 0.50
C GLY A 22 -14.83 0.68 0.45
N GLU A 23 -13.53 0.97 0.61
CA GLU A 23 -12.97 2.32 0.68
C GLU A 23 -11.54 2.37 0.09
N ASN A 24 -11.06 3.52 -0.39
CA ASN A 24 -9.72 3.62 -1.01
C ASN A 24 -8.56 3.61 0.01
N TYR A 25 -8.52 2.62 0.89
CA TYR A 25 -7.50 2.49 1.93
C TYR A 25 -6.99 1.06 2.01
N CYS A 26 -5.79 0.87 2.55
CA CYS A 26 -5.29 -0.44 2.94
C CYS A 26 -5.89 -0.88 4.27
N SER A 27 -5.96 -2.19 4.49
CA SER A 27 -6.37 -2.78 5.78
C SER A 27 -5.24 -3.06 6.75
N LEU A 28 -3.99 -2.83 6.32
CA LEU A 28 -2.82 -3.01 7.14
C LEU A 28 -2.67 -1.88 8.15
N ASP A 29 -2.21 -2.19 9.35
CA ASP A 29 -1.85 -1.19 10.36
C ASP A 29 -0.54 -0.46 10.01
N ARG A 30 0.33 -1.09 9.22
CA ARG A 30 1.61 -0.54 8.76
C ARG A 30 1.93 -0.99 7.35
N ILE A 31 2.65 -0.16 6.60
CA ILE A 31 3.29 -0.53 5.34
C ILE A 31 4.80 -0.38 5.45
N LEU A 32 5.52 -1.14 4.63
CA LEU A 32 6.94 -0.94 4.39
C LEU A 32 7.10 -0.25 3.03
N VAL A 33 7.64 0.96 3.03
CA VAL A 33 8.13 1.61 1.82
C VAL A 33 9.61 1.26 1.68
N GLY A 34 9.97 0.71 0.52
CA GLY A 34 11.34 0.35 0.18
C GLY A 34 11.79 1.02 -1.11
N THR A 35 13.05 0.83 -1.47
CA THR A 35 13.61 1.27 -2.75
C THR A 35 14.54 0.19 -3.28
N HIS A 36 14.70 0.13 -4.61
CA HIS A 36 15.66 -0.74 -5.27
C HIS A 36 17.02 -0.06 -5.52
N GLU A 37 17.15 1.23 -5.17
CA GLU A 37 18.36 2.03 -5.37
C GLU A 37 18.97 2.43 -4.01
N ALA A 38 20.28 2.71 -3.99
CA ALA A 38 20.94 3.17 -2.76
C ALA A 38 20.56 4.60 -2.36
N CYS A 39 20.13 5.43 -3.32
CA CYS A 39 19.75 6.82 -3.11
C CYS A 39 18.61 7.21 -4.08
N PRO A 40 17.34 6.94 -3.73
CA PRO A 40 16.20 7.28 -4.58
C PRO A 40 16.09 8.80 -4.70
N THR A 41 16.00 9.30 -5.93
CA THR A 41 15.87 10.74 -6.23
C THR A 41 14.50 11.12 -6.77
N VAL A 42 13.69 10.12 -7.13
CA VAL A 42 12.32 10.29 -7.60
C VAL A 42 11.40 9.29 -6.91
N ASP A 43 10.13 9.66 -6.73
CA ASP A 43 9.14 8.86 -5.99
C ASP A 43 8.93 7.48 -6.59
N GLN A 44 9.07 7.36 -7.92
CA GLN A 44 8.92 6.09 -8.65
C GLN A 44 10.01 5.07 -8.31
N CYS A 45 11.10 5.49 -7.68
CA CYS A 45 12.13 4.59 -7.16
C CYS A 45 11.78 4.02 -5.77
N THR A 46 10.65 4.45 -5.19
CA THR A 46 10.12 3.94 -3.93
C THR A 46 8.86 3.10 -4.17
N ASP A 47 8.85 1.92 -3.58
CA ASP A 47 7.78 0.93 -3.75
C ASP A 47 7.15 0.59 -2.39
N CYS A 48 5.83 0.35 -2.39
CA CYS A 48 5.17 -0.27 -1.26
C CYS A 48 5.50 -1.77 -1.23
N MET A 49 6.50 -2.17 -0.43
CA MET A 49 6.93 -3.56 -0.26
C MET A 49 5.90 -4.44 0.44
N SER A 50 4.87 -3.82 1.03
CA SER A 50 3.71 -4.55 1.59
C SER A 50 2.65 -4.87 0.54
N PHE A 51 2.77 -4.36 -0.68
CA PHE A 51 1.86 -4.68 -1.78
C PHE A 51 1.93 -6.17 -2.10
N ARG A 52 0.76 -6.79 -2.19
CA ARG A 52 0.57 -8.14 -2.70
C ARG A 52 -0.55 -8.09 -3.72
N LYS A 53 -0.40 -8.76 -4.85
CA LYS A 53 -1.49 -8.90 -5.81
C LYS A 53 -2.56 -9.87 -5.25
N LYS A 54 -3.84 -9.52 -5.42
CA LYS A 54 -5.00 -10.41 -5.18
C LYS A 54 -4.91 -11.67 -6.03
#